data_AF-M0P6H7-F1
#
_entry.id   AF-M0P6H7-F1
#
_cell.length_a   1.000
_cell.length_b   1.000
_cell.length_c   1.000
_cell.angle_alpha   90.00
_cell.angle_beta   90.00
_cell.angle_gamma   90.00
#
_symmetry.space_group_name_H-M   'P 1'
#
loop_
_entity.id
_entity.type
_entity.pdbx_description
1 polymer ?
#
loop_
_entity_poly.entity_id
_entity_poly.type
_entity_poly.pdbx_seq_one_letter_code
_entity_poly.pdbx_strand_id
1 'polypeptide(L)'
;MLQFCIESVDSDFAMPRTHVDDDTWREWVDPYIVDSKRLITVRRNNLRFKQLEDLDVDLVERKDGIQIRLAEFELDMHWREALSKYAGQHESHCTDFGQAVLERAERDDLLDRQGPTKQEFITYLENGLVERDFREMF
;
A
#
# COMPACT_ATOMS: atom_id res chain seq x y z
N MET A 1 -6.62 -4.63 -5.95
CA MET A 1 -5.52 -4.59 -6.92
C MET A 1 -4.48 -5.66 -6.62
N LEU A 2 -3.85 -5.69 -5.43
CA LEU A 2 -2.86 -6.72 -5.08
C LEU A 2 -3.37 -8.16 -5.31
N GLN A 3 -4.56 -8.48 -4.79
CA GLN A 3 -5.20 -9.79 -5.00
C GLN A 3 -5.25 -10.17 -6.48
N PHE A 4 -5.77 -9.29 -7.35
CA PHE A 4 -5.83 -9.54 -8.80
C PHE A 4 -4.45 -9.74 -9.42
N CYS A 5 -3.41 -9.02 -8.97
CA CYS A 5 -2.05 -9.21 -9.47
C CYS A 5 -1.55 -10.63 -9.15
N ILE A 6 -1.81 -11.13 -7.94
CA ILE A 6 -1.40 -12.48 -7.54
C ILE A 6 -2.23 -13.53 -8.29
N GLU A 7 -3.56 -13.35 -8.36
CA GLU A 7 -4.47 -14.25 -9.06
C GLU A 7 -4.18 -14.39 -10.56
N SER A 8 -3.62 -13.34 -11.18
CA SER A 8 -3.21 -13.40 -12.59
C SER A 8 -2.00 -14.32 -12.85
N VAL A 9 -1.24 -14.66 -11.81
CA VAL A 9 -0.13 -15.63 -11.85
C VAL A 9 -0.58 -17.00 -11.35
N ASP A 10 -1.47 -17.01 -10.36
CA ASP A 10 -1.98 -18.21 -9.71
C ASP A 10 -3.47 -18.05 -9.38
N SER A 11 -4.34 -18.60 -10.24
CA SER A 11 -5.79 -18.43 -10.12
C SER A 11 -6.39 -19.08 -8.87
N ASP A 12 -5.66 -20.00 -8.24
CA ASP A 12 -6.06 -20.71 -7.03
C ASP A 12 -5.68 -19.94 -5.76
N PHE A 13 -4.97 -18.80 -5.91
CA PHE A 13 -4.67 -17.91 -4.80
C PHE A 13 -5.96 -17.39 -4.17
N ALA A 14 -6.13 -17.66 -2.89
CA ALA A 14 -7.16 -17.06 -2.06
C ALA A 14 -6.50 -16.01 -1.16
N MET A 15 -6.98 -14.76 -1.24
CA MET A 15 -6.57 -13.72 -0.29
C MET A 15 -6.87 -14.22 1.14
N PRO A 16 -5.94 -14.07 2.10
CA PRO A 16 -6.24 -14.40 3.49
C PRO A 16 -7.54 -13.72 3.92
N ARG A 17 -8.44 -14.48 4.56
CA ARG A 17 -9.83 -14.08 4.79
C ARG A 17 -9.90 -12.71 5.48
N THR A 18 -10.56 -11.76 4.81
CA THR A 18 -10.81 -10.39 5.27
C THR A 18 -12.07 -10.23 6.12
N HIS A 19 -12.88 -11.30 6.24
CA HIS A 19 -14.32 -11.24 6.58
C HIS A 19 -14.78 -12.20 7.69
N VAL A 20 -13.88 -12.72 8.51
CA VAL A 20 -14.30 -13.28 9.80
C VAL A 20 -14.17 -12.13 10.80
N ASP A 21 -15.10 -12.01 11.77
CA ASP A 21 -15.14 -11.06 12.89
C ASP A 21 -13.85 -11.07 13.75
N ASP A 22 -12.72 -10.82 13.12
CA ASP A 22 -11.40 -10.97 13.64
C ASP A 22 -10.68 -9.67 13.36
N ASP A 23 -10.79 -8.77 14.34
CA ASP A 23 -10.06 -7.51 14.38
C ASP A 23 -8.56 -7.72 14.08
N THR A 24 -8.02 -8.93 14.27
CA THR A 24 -6.69 -9.39 13.87
C THR A 24 -6.30 -9.06 12.43
N TRP A 25 -7.18 -9.22 11.43
CA TRP A 25 -6.81 -8.86 10.05
C TRP A 25 -6.68 -7.34 9.90
N ARG A 26 -7.66 -6.60 10.43
CA ARG A 26 -7.65 -5.14 10.39
C ARG A 26 -6.45 -4.57 11.14
N GLU A 27 -6.18 -5.07 12.34
CA GLU A 27 -5.02 -4.72 13.17
C GLU A 27 -3.69 -5.01 12.46
N TRP A 28 -3.63 -6.07 11.66
CA TRP A 28 -2.43 -6.40 10.89
C TRP A 28 -2.22 -5.50 9.66
N VAL A 29 -3.30 -5.18 8.92
CA VAL A 29 -3.22 -4.34 7.72
C VAL A 29 -3.13 -2.85 8.07
N ASP A 30 -3.74 -2.42 9.16
CA ASP A 30 -3.86 -1.00 9.54
C ASP A 30 -2.52 -0.26 9.59
N PRO A 31 -1.43 -0.82 10.17
CA PRO A 31 -0.11 -0.21 10.11
C PRO A 31 0.34 0.08 8.68
N TYR A 32 0.16 -0.87 7.75
CA TYR A 32 0.54 -0.67 6.35
C TYR A 32 -0.28 0.45 5.68
N ILE A 33 -1.58 0.54 5.99
CA ILE A 33 -2.47 1.58 5.49
C ILE A 33 -2.08 2.95 6.07
N VAL A 34 -1.83 3.01 7.37
CA VAL A 34 -1.46 4.24 8.08
C VAL A 34 -0.16 4.78 7.51
N ASP A 35 0.87 3.96 7.41
CA ASP A 35 2.18 4.38 6.91
C ASP A 35 2.15 4.79 5.44
N SER A 36 1.39 4.06 4.60
CA SER A 36 1.12 4.47 3.22
C SER A 36 0.49 5.88 3.16
N LYS A 37 -0.51 6.15 4.00
CA LYS A 37 -1.18 7.45 4.07
C LYS A 37 -0.24 8.53 4.58
N ARG A 38 0.65 8.23 5.54
CA ARG A 38 1.69 9.17 6.03
C ARG A 38 2.64 9.55 4.89
N LEU A 39 3.23 8.57 4.21
CA LEU A 39 4.15 8.77 3.09
C LEU A 39 3.53 9.62 1.98
N ILE A 40 2.32 9.29 1.53
CA ILE A 40 1.62 10.07 0.48
C ILE A 40 1.34 11.50 0.95
N THR A 41 1.00 11.69 2.22
CA THR A 41 0.66 13.00 2.78
C THR A 41 1.90 13.88 2.91
N VAL A 42 2.99 13.35 3.44
CA VAL A 42 4.30 14.04 3.55
C VAL A 42 4.82 14.40 2.17
N ARG A 43 4.79 13.47 1.21
CA ARG A 43 5.17 13.71 -0.19
C ARG A 43 4.50 14.94 -0.78
N ARG A 44 3.20 15.10 -0.55
CA ARG A 44 2.39 16.19 -1.12
C ARG A 44 2.55 17.52 -0.36
N ASN A 45 3.02 17.48 0.89
CA ASN A 45 3.08 18.65 1.76
C ASN A 45 4.49 18.96 2.26
N ASN A 46 5.53 18.41 1.65
CA ASN A 46 6.90 18.43 2.17
C ASN A 46 7.37 19.84 2.60
N LEU A 47 7.28 20.83 1.72
CA LEU A 47 7.62 22.23 2.06
C LEU A 47 6.67 22.87 3.08
N ARG A 48 5.38 22.52 3.06
CA ARG A 48 4.41 23.05 4.03
C ARG A 48 4.67 22.50 5.42
N PHE A 49 5.03 21.22 5.51
CA PHE A 49 5.42 20.59 6.76
C PHE A 49 6.74 21.15 7.25
N LYS A 50 7.68 21.50 6.36
CA LYS A 50 8.89 22.22 6.76
C LYS A 50 8.57 23.54 7.46
N GLN A 51 7.64 24.31 6.90
CA GLN A 51 7.21 25.58 7.50
C GLN A 51 6.53 25.38 8.86
N LEU A 52 5.82 24.27 9.06
CA LEU A 52 5.24 23.94 10.37
C LEU A 52 6.32 23.55 11.38
N GLU A 53 7.30 22.75 10.96
CA GLU A 53 8.46 22.40 11.78
C GLU A 53 9.25 23.66 12.20
N ASP A 54 9.45 24.62 11.31
CA ASP A 54 10.10 25.90 11.62
C ASP A 54 9.29 26.77 12.61
N LEU A 55 8.00 26.47 12.79
CA LEU A 55 7.11 27.08 13.78
C LEU A 55 6.98 26.24 15.05
N ASP A 56 7.90 25.30 15.29
CA ASP A 56 7.94 24.43 16.47
C ASP A 56 6.73 23.47 16.55
N VAL A 57 6.16 23.11 15.39
CA VAL A 57 5.11 22.08 15.30
C VAL A 57 5.75 20.72 15.10
N ASP A 58 5.59 19.83 16.06
CA ASP A 58 6.15 18.48 15.99
C ASP A 58 5.23 17.45 15.32
N LEU A 59 3.92 17.63 15.43
CA LEU A 59 2.90 16.62 15.11
C LEU A 59 1.79 17.22 14.24
N VAL A 60 1.52 16.57 13.10
CA VAL A 60 0.38 16.89 12.24
C VAL A 60 -0.62 15.75 12.27
N GLU A 61 -1.88 16.07 12.55
CA GLU A 61 -2.98 15.12 12.44
C GLU A 61 -3.68 15.23 11.09
N ARG A 62 -3.81 14.10 10.40
CA ARG A 62 -4.65 13.93 9.22
C ARG A 62 -5.97 13.28 9.65
N LYS A 63 -7.01 13.43 8.82
CA LYS A 63 -8.28 12.67 8.96
C LYS A 63 -8.04 11.20 9.36
N ASP A 64 -9.01 10.66 10.09
CA ASP A 64 -9.00 9.30 10.64
C ASP A 64 -7.96 9.10 11.76
N GLY A 65 -7.53 10.18 12.44
CA GLY A 65 -6.61 10.13 13.58
C GLY A 65 -5.16 9.78 13.22
N ILE A 66 -4.78 9.90 11.94
CA ILE A 66 -3.43 9.55 11.49
C ILE A 66 -2.47 10.67 11.86
N GLN A 67 -1.60 10.36 12.81
CA GLN A 67 -0.57 11.27 13.30
C GLN A 67 0.72 11.15 12.49
N ILE A 68 1.30 12.27 12.11
CA ILE A 68 2.56 12.40 11.36
C ILE A 68 3.53 13.21 12.23
N ARG A 69 4.56 12.57 12.76
CA ARG A 69 5.64 13.28 13.46
C ARG A 69 6.60 13.82 12.42
N LEU A 70 6.78 15.15 12.37
CA LEU A 70 7.53 15.79 11.29
C LEU A 70 9.00 15.36 11.27
N ALA A 71 9.61 15.17 12.45
CA ALA A 71 10.99 14.73 12.61
C ALA A 71 11.31 13.32 12.05
N GLU A 72 10.30 12.51 11.73
CA GLU A 72 10.49 11.18 11.09
C GLU A 72 10.73 11.30 9.58
N PHE A 73 10.54 12.48 9.01
CA PHE A 73 10.55 12.71 7.58
C PHE A 73 11.60 13.75 7.21
N GLU A 74 12.31 13.52 6.10
CA GLU A 74 13.11 14.57 5.48
C GLU A 74 12.19 15.61 4.84
N LEU A 75 12.31 16.84 5.28
CA LEU A 75 11.54 17.97 4.76
C LEU A 75 12.45 18.89 3.93
N ASP A 76 11.89 19.95 3.38
CA ASP A 76 12.61 20.96 2.59
C ASP A 76 13.13 20.50 1.21
N MET A 77 12.51 19.49 0.62
CA MET A 77 12.83 19.04 -0.73
C MET A 77 12.02 19.76 -1.81
N HIS A 78 12.59 19.90 -3.00
CA HIS A 78 11.81 20.27 -4.18
C HIS A 78 10.75 19.20 -4.50
N TRP A 79 9.60 19.57 -5.07
CA TRP A 79 8.46 18.65 -5.26
C TRP A 79 8.81 17.38 -6.06
N ARG A 80 9.76 17.46 -7.01
CA ARG A 80 10.22 16.29 -7.78
C ARG A 80 11.05 15.33 -6.93
N GLU A 81 11.88 15.87 -6.05
CA GLU A 81 12.73 15.09 -5.13
C GLU A 81 11.85 14.41 -4.08
N ALA A 82 10.93 15.17 -3.47
CA ALA A 82 9.94 14.63 -2.56
C ALA A 82 9.08 13.55 -3.23
N LEU A 83 8.64 13.78 -4.49
CA LEU A 83 7.92 12.77 -5.27
C LEU A 83 8.75 11.51 -5.42
N SER A 84 10.00 11.61 -5.89
CA SER A 84 10.89 10.47 -6.12
C SER A 84 11.13 9.68 -4.83
N LYS A 85 11.57 10.36 -3.77
CA LYS A 85 11.92 9.74 -2.49
C LYS A 85 10.74 9.03 -1.84
N TYR A 86 9.62 9.73 -1.66
CA TYR A 86 8.47 9.16 -0.97
C TYR A 86 7.62 8.25 -1.84
N ALA A 87 7.67 8.37 -3.17
CA ALA A 87 7.11 7.33 -4.04
C ALA A 87 7.92 6.04 -3.93
N GLY A 88 9.26 6.10 -3.92
CA GLY A 88 10.10 4.92 -3.73
C GLY A 88 9.89 4.26 -2.36
N GLN A 89 9.82 5.04 -1.28
CA GLN A 89 9.48 4.51 0.05
C GLN A 89 8.10 3.87 0.07
N HIS A 90 7.11 4.50 -0.56
CA HIS A 90 5.75 3.95 -0.65
C HIS A 90 5.71 2.67 -1.51
N GLU A 91 6.48 2.60 -2.58
CA GLU A 91 6.61 1.40 -3.43
C GLU A 91 7.25 0.24 -2.67
N SER A 92 8.35 0.48 -1.94
CA SER A 92 8.95 -0.51 -1.04
C SER A 92 7.94 -1.01 -0.03
N HIS A 93 7.25 -0.10 0.66
CA HIS A 93 6.24 -0.44 1.67
C HIS A 93 5.06 -1.24 1.11
N CYS A 94 4.60 -0.93 -0.11
CA CYS A 94 3.60 -1.74 -0.80
C CYS A 94 4.12 -3.12 -1.21
N THR A 95 5.41 -3.23 -1.54
CA THR A 95 6.07 -4.50 -1.87
C THR A 95 6.17 -5.37 -0.63
N ASP A 96 6.62 -4.80 0.49
CA ASP A 96 6.72 -5.48 1.79
C ASP A 96 5.33 -5.98 2.23
N PHE A 97 4.27 -5.19 2.03
CA PHE A 97 2.90 -5.63 2.28
C PHE A 97 2.51 -6.82 1.37
N GLY A 98 2.87 -6.78 0.09
CA GLY A 98 2.62 -7.87 -0.85
C GLY A 98 3.29 -9.17 -0.42
N GLN A 99 4.54 -9.10 0.02
CA GLN A 99 5.28 -10.24 0.57
C GLN A 99 4.61 -10.78 1.84
N ALA A 100 4.27 -9.90 2.78
CA ALA A 100 3.62 -10.30 4.02
C ALA A 100 2.25 -10.97 3.79
N VAL A 101 1.52 -10.58 2.73
CA VAL A 101 0.29 -11.26 2.30
C VAL A 101 0.58 -12.68 1.81
N LEU A 102 1.62 -12.88 1.01
CA LEU A 102 2.01 -14.19 0.49
C LEU A 102 2.48 -15.13 1.60
N GLU A 103 3.32 -14.63 2.51
CA GLU A 103 3.78 -15.37 3.69
C GLU A 103 2.60 -15.82 4.56
N ARG A 104 1.66 -14.91 4.84
CA ARG A 104 0.46 -15.22 5.63
C ARG A 104 -0.48 -16.20 4.92
N ALA A 105 -0.48 -16.21 3.58
CA ALA A 105 -1.23 -17.17 2.79
C ALA A 105 -0.51 -18.52 2.65
N GLU A 106 0.67 -18.69 3.25
CA GLU A 106 1.54 -19.85 3.08
C GLU A 106 1.88 -20.09 1.59
N ARG A 107 2.04 -19.00 0.83
CA ARG A 107 2.34 -18.98 -0.61
C ARG A 107 3.72 -18.39 -0.91
N ASP A 108 4.71 -18.75 -0.09
CA ASP A 108 6.12 -18.35 -0.30
C ASP A 108 6.65 -18.82 -1.67
N ASP A 109 6.06 -19.87 -2.23
CA ASP A 109 6.33 -20.38 -3.58
C ASP A 109 6.13 -19.33 -4.68
N LEU A 110 5.35 -18.27 -4.41
CA LEU A 110 5.07 -17.19 -5.34
C LEU A 110 6.06 -16.03 -5.24
N LEU A 111 6.88 -15.93 -4.17
CA LEU A 111 7.81 -14.80 -3.96
C LEU A 111 8.87 -14.68 -5.07
N ASP A 112 9.35 -15.81 -5.56
CA ASP A 112 10.37 -15.89 -6.60
C ASP A 112 9.79 -15.94 -8.02
N ARG A 113 8.46 -15.92 -8.15
CA ARG A 113 7.80 -15.97 -9.47
C ARG A 113 7.75 -14.58 -10.09
N GLN A 114 8.07 -14.53 -11.37
CA GLN A 114 7.89 -13.31 -12.14
C GLN A 114 6.38 -12.99 -12.25
N GLY A 115 6.02 -11.79 -11.81
CA GLY A 115 4.67 -11.26 -11.98
C GLY A 115 4.28 -11.05 -13.45
N PRO A 116 3.00 -10.78 -13.73
CA PRO A 116 2.53 -10.59 -15.10
C PRO A 116 3.15 -9.33 -15.71
N THR A 117 3.38 -9.36 -17.01
CA THR A 117 3.54 -8.11 -17.76
C THR A 117 2.25 -7.29 -17.71
N LYS A 118 2.36 -5.98 -17.99
CA LYS A 118 1.17 -5.11 -18.08
C LYS A 118 0.12 -5.66 -19.05
N GLN A 119 0.54 -6.22 -20.18
CA GLN A 119 -0.38 -6.75 -21.19
C GLN A 119 -1.07 -8.02 -20.70
N GLU A 120 -0.33 -8.95 -20.09
CA GLU A 120 -0.90 -10.17 -19.49
C GLU A 120 -1.89 -9.82 -18.38
N PHE A 121 -1.56 -8.84 -17.54
CA PHE A 121 -2.47 -8.38 -16.49
C PHE A 121 -3.73 -7.73 -17.05
N ILE A 122 -3.63 -6.92 -18.11
CA ILE A 122 -4.81 -6.35 -18.78
C ILE A 122 -5.68 -7.47 -19.36
N THR A 123 -5.08 -8.43 -20.05
CA THR A 123 -5.81 -9.58 -20.61
C THR A 123 -6.48 -10.43 -19.52
N TYR A 124 -5.82 -10.61 -18.37
CA TYR A 124 -6.43 -11.24 -17.19
C TYR A 124 -7.67 -10.46 -16.72
N LEU A 125 -7.58 -9.14 -16.61
CA LEU A 125 -8.72 -8.32 -16.20
C LEU A 125 -9.85 -8.38 -17.23
N GLU A 126 -9.55 -8.30 -18.52
CA GLU A 126 -10.56 -8.33 -19.58
C GLU A 126 -11.29 -9.67 -19.68
N ASN A 127 -10.58 -10.79 -19.49
CA ASN A 127 -11.15 -12.13 -19.65
C ASN A 127 -11.66 -12.72 -18.33
N GLY A 128 -10.99 -12.45 -17.21
CA GLY A 128 -11.30 -13.01 -15.90
C GLY A 128 -12.37 -12.24 -15.11
N LEU A 129 -12.57 -10.94 -15.39
CA LEU A 129 -13.62 -10.15 -14.73
C LEU A 129 -15.01 -10.34 -15.35
N VAL A 130 -15.13 -10.92 -16.54
CA VAL A 130 -16.42 -11.17 -17.19
C VAL A 130 -17.22 -12.25 -16.44
N GLU A 131 -16.57 -13.09 -15.64
CA GLU A 131 -17.20 -14.17 -14.87
C GLU A 131 -17.41 -13.86 -13.38
N ARG A 132 -16.89 -12.73 -12.85
CA ARG A 132 -16.96 -12.41 -11.40
C ARG A 132 -17.82 -11.17 -11.12
N ASP A 133 -18.87 -11.32 -10.29
CA ASP A 133 -19.64 -10.17 -9.79
C ASP A 133 -18.84 -9.46 -8.69
N PHE A 134 -18.44 -8.21 -8.95
CA PHE A 134 -17.73 -7.37 -7.98
C PHE A 134 -18.50 -7.16 -6.66
N ARG A 135 -19.83 -7.36 -6.65
CA ARG A 135 -20.65 -7.28 -5.43
C ARG A 135 -20.48 -8.48 -4.51
N GLU A 136 -19.95 -9.60 -4.99
CA GLU A 136 -19.65 -10.79 -4.20
C GLU A 136 -18.23 -10.77 -3.62
N MET A 137 -17.40 -9.79 -4.01
CA MET A 137 -16.00 -9.68 -3.60
C MET A 137 -15.74 -8.71 -2.43
N PHE A 138 -16.75 -7.95 -1.98
CA PHE A 138 -16.65 -6.99 -0.87
C PHE A 138 -17.81 -7.12 0.10
#